data_AF-A0A1Y3GFV8-F1
#
_entry.id   AF-A0A1Y3GFV8-F1
#
_cell.length_a   1.000
_cell.length_b   1.000
_cell.length_c   1.000
_cell.angle_alpha   90.00
_cell.angle_beta   90.00
_cell.angle_gamma   90.00
#
_symmetry.space_group_name_H-M   'P 1'
#
loop_
_entity.id
_entity.type
_entity.pdbx_description
1 polymer ?
#
loop_
_entity_poly.entity_id
_entity_poly.type
_entity_poly.pdbx_seq_one_letter_code
_entity_poly.pdbx_strand_id
1 'polypeptide(L)'
;MKKHTKILIITTIILTLALTPGCLGEKQETPTYPNAEKIETPTNISKEIINETGFEGIINIYKTTDNPEKIETWYENEMTNQTWKELTKQSGIQFWEKENTIHGIQTLTPQEAQKELNINQTVIITITVPPIQL
;
A
#
# COMPACT_ATOMS: atom_id res chain seq x y z
N MET A 1 42.20 44.11 17.73
CA MET A 1 41.91 44.22 16.29
C MET A 1 42.49 42.99 15.58
N LYS A 2 41.66 42.35 14.74
CA LYS A 2 41.88 41.30 13.71
C LYS A 2 43.36 40.94 13.42
N LYS A 3 43.76 39.66 13.25
CA LYS A 3 43.25 38.68 12.27
C LYS A 3 43.64 37.25 12.71
N HIS A 4 42.68 36.37 12.96
CA HIS A 4 42.93 34.93 13.00
C HIS A 4 42.65 34.36 11.61
N THR A 5 43.71 34.21 10.81
CA THR A 5 43.65 33.44 9.56
C THR A 5 43.80 31.97 9.93
N LYS A 6 42.70 31.25 10.13
CA LYS A 6 42.72 29.79 10.23
C LYS A 6 42.38 29.22 8.86
N ILE A 7 43.41 28.71 8.21
CA ILE A 7 43.34 28.04 6.92
C ILE A 7 42.51 26.77 7.07
N LEU A 8 41.49 26.69 6.21
CA LEU A 8 40.67 25.53 5.89
C LEU A 8 41.58 24.35 5.52
N ILE A 9 41.42 23.20 6.17
CA ILE A 9 41.78 21.90 5.59
C ILE A 9 40.53 21.04 5.68
N ILE A 10 39.74 21.10 4.60
CA ILE A 10 38.66 20.16 4.31
C ILE A 10 39.34 18.84 3.97
N THR A 11 39.27 17.87 4.87
CA THR A 11 39.65 16.49 4.54
C THR A 11 38.40 15.79 4.05
N THR A 12 38.23 15.76 2.74
CA THR A 12 37.20 15.01 2.03
C THR A 12 37.44 13.53 2.25
N ILE A 13 36.68 12.88 3.14
CA ILE A 13 36.59 11.43 3.18
C ILE A 13 35.52 11.03 2.16
N ILE A 14 35.98 10.69 0.97
CA ILE A 14 35.21 9.94 -0.02
C ILE A 14 35.09 8.52 0.53
N LEU A 15 33.96 8.21 1.17
CA LEU A 15 33.61 6.82 1.43
C LEU A 15 32.78 6.31 0.24
N THR A 16 33.51 5.93 -0.80
CA THR A 16 33.03 5.03 -1.85
C THR A 16 32.74 3.67 -1.23
N LEU A 17 31.52 3.45 -0.74
CA LEU A 17 31.03 2.08 -0.56
C LEU A 17 30.43 1.60 -1.87
N ALA A 18 31.14 0.61 -2.40
CA ALA A 18 30.92 -0.07 -3.65
C ALA A 18 29.50 -0.61 -3.81
N LEU A 19 29.02 -0.45 -5.03
CA LEU A 19 28.15 -1.34 -5.78
C LEU A 19 28.15 -2.79 -5.23
N THR A 20 27.01 -3.23 -4.71
CA THR A 20 26.60 -4.62 -4.88
C THR A 20 25.71 -4.67 -6.13
N PRO A 21 26.13 -5.29 -7.25
CA PRO A 21 25.21 -5.67 -8.32
C PRO A 21 24.43 -6.88 -7.83
N GLY A 22 23.46 -6.62 -6.96
CA GLY A 22 22.38 -7.52 -6.66
C GLY A 22 21.13 -6.70 -6.87
N CYS A 23 20.43 -6.90 -7.98
CA CYS A 23 18.99 -6.70 -8.02
C CYS A 23 18.39 -7.58 -6.91
N LEU A 24 18.44 -7.11 -5.66
CA LEU A 24 17.41 -7.38 -4.72
C LEU A 24 16.21 -6.71 -5.37
N GLY A 25 15.40 -7.50 -6.10
CA GLY A 25 14.12 -7.02 -6.57
C GLY A 25 13.47 -6.41 -5.36
N GLU A 26 13.31 -5.08 -5.37
CA GLU A 26 12.61 -4.39 -4.30
C GLU A 26 11.29 -5.13 -4.21
N LYS A 27 11.07 -5.81 -3.08
CA LYS A 27 9.80 -6.46 -2.81
C LYS A 27 8.80 -5.33 -2.95
N GLN A 28 8.00 -5.33 -4.01
CA GLN A 28 7.11 -4.22 -4.29
C GLN A 28 6.11 -4.14 -3.14
N GLU A 29 6.34 -3.22 -2.21
CA GLU A 29 5.51 -3.10 -1.02
C GLU A 29 4.26 -2.34 -1.42
N THR A 30 3.11 -3.02 -1.39
CA THR A 30 1.81 -2.38 -1.55
C THR A 30 1.54 -1.49 -0.33
N PRO A 31 1.14 -0.22 -0.53
CA PRO A 31 0.85 0.68 0.58
C PRO A 31 -0.18 0.10 1.54
N THR A 32 0.07 0.25 2.85
CA THR A 32 -0.88 -0.12 3.91
C THR A 32 -1.27 1.13 4.68
N TYR A 33 -2.57 1.34 4.89
CA TYR A 33 -3.07 2.52 5.59
C TYR A 33 -2.46 2.65 7.00
N PRO A 34 -1.94 3.83 7.37
CA PRO A 34 -1.30 4.02 8.67
C PRO A 34 -2.31 3.84 9.80
N ASN A 35 -1.88 3.20 10.89
CA ASN A 35 -2.69 2.91 12.07
C ASN A 35 -3.87 1.93 11.87
N ALA A 36 -3.96 1.27 10.71
CA ALA A 36 -4.92 0.19 10.53
C ALA A 36 -4.42 -1.09 11.22
N GLU A 37 -5.31 -1.79 11.91
CA GLU A 37 -5.03 -3.08 12.54
C GLU A 37 -5.43 -4.20 11.60
N LYS A 38 -4.48 -5.06 11.23
CA LYS A 38 -4.77 -6.25 10.42
C LYS A 38 -5.60 -7.24 11.23
N ILE A 39 -6.65 -7.78 10.62
CA ILE A 39 -7.46 -8.85 11.20
C ILE A 39 -7.37 -10.12 10.34
N GLU A 40 -7.85 -11.24 10.89
CA GLU A 40 -7.99 -12.47 10.12
C GLU A 40 -8.99 -12.26 8.99
N THR A 41 -8.62 -12.67 7.78
CA THR A 41 -9.50 -12.62 6.60
C THR A 41 -10.50 -13.78 6.69
N PRO A 42 -11.81 -13.53 6.86
CA PRO A 42 -12.80 -14.60 6.89
C PRO A 42 -12.88 -15.31 5.54
N THR A 43 -12.95 -16.64 5.55
CA THR A 43 -12.95 -17.46 4.32
C THR A 43 -14.08 -17.11 3.35
N ASN A 44 -15.24 -16.67 3.85
CA ASN A 44 -16.37 -16.26 3.02
C ASN A 44 -16.04 -15.01 2.18
N ILE A 45 -15.36 -14.03 2.77
CA ILE A 45 -15.00 -12.78 2.09
C ILE A 45 -13.96 -13.02 1.02
N SER A 46 -12.96 -13.86 1.29
CA SER A 46 -11.97 -14.24 0.27
C SER A 46 -12.63 -14.84 -0.97
N LYS A 47 -13.63 -15.71 -0.78
CA LYS A 47 -14.36 -16.34 -1.90
C LYS A 47 -15.23 -15.33 -2.64
N GLU A 48 -15.90 -14.44 -1.93
CA GLU A 48 -16.76 -13.41 -2.51
C GLU A 48 -15.95 -12.48 -3.42
N ILE A 49 -14.83 -11.94 -2.92
CA ILE A 49 -13.94 -11.07 -3.69
C ILE A 49 -13.38 -11.80 -4.91
N ILE A 50 -12.94 -13.05 -4.77
CA ILE A 50 -12.44 -13.83 -5.92
C ILE A 50 -13.55 -14.02 -6.95
N ASN A 51 -14.77 -14.33 -6.53
CA ASN A 51 -15.91 -14.50 -7.45
C ASN A 51 -16.31 -13.19 -8.14
N GLU A 52 -16.27 -12.06 -7.43
CA GLU A 52 -16.65 -10.75 -7.98
C GLU A 52 -15.59 -10.18 -8.92
N THR A 53 -14.32 -10.36 -8.59
CA THR A 53 -13.21 -9.74 -9.32
C THR A 53 -12.59 -10.66 -10.36
N GLY A 54 -12.78 -11.98 -10.23
CA GLY A 54 -12.11 -13.00 -11.04
C GLY A 54 -10.60 -13.13 -10.76
N PHE A 55 -10.07 -12.42 -9.76
CA PHE A 55 -8.66 -12.41 -9.43
C PHE A 55 -8.35 -13.36 -8.26
N GLU A 56 -7.41 -14.28 -8.48
CA GLU A 56 -6.76 -15.02 -7.39
C GLU A 56 -5.57 -14.20 -6.87
N GLY A 57 -5.72 -13.61 -5.69
CA GLY A 57 -4.72 -12.73 -5.09
C GLY A 57 -4.60 -12.87 -3.58
N ILE A 58 -3.63 -12.16 -3.01
CA ILE A 58 -3.45 -12.05 -1.56
C ILE A 58 -4.45 -11.04 -1.04
N ILE A 59 -5.42 -11.50 -0.24
CA ILE A 59 -6.45 -10.67 0.37
C ILE A 59 -6.08 -10.38 1.83
N ASN A 60 -5.98 -9.10 2.18
CA ASN A 60 -5.82 -8.66 3.57
C ASN A 60 -6.96 -7.74 3.97
N ILE A 61 -7.42 -7.89 5.21
CA ILE A 61 -8.44 -7.04 5.81
C ILE A 61 -7.84 -6.31 7.00
N TYR A 62 -8.13 -5.01 7.09
CA TYR A 62 -7.72 -4.15 8.17
C TYR A 62 -8.93 -3.41 8.73
N LYS A 63 -8.89 -3.06 10.02
CA LYS A 63 -9.88 -2.19 10.66
C LYS A 63 -9.23 -0.92 11.17
N THR A 64 -9.98 0.18 11.19
CA THR A 64 -9.55 1.46 11.72
C THR A 64 -10.73 2.27 12.27
N THR A 65 -10.45 3.18 13.20
CA THR A 65 -11.43 4.15 13.71
C THR A 65 -11.56 5.38 12.80
N ASP A 66 -10.70 5.51 11.80
CA ASP A 66 -10.76 6.61 10.84
C ASP A 66 -11.97 6.48 9.90
N ASN A 67 -12.40 7.62 9.35
CA ASN A 67 -13.53 7.64 8.43
C ASN A 67 -13.13 7.16 7.02
N PRO A 68 -14.06 6.61 6.22
CA PRO A 68 -13.77 6.10 4.87
C PRO A 68 -13.16 7.14 3.92
N GLU A 69 -13.67 8.37 3.91
CA GLU A 69 -13.20 9.44 3.01
C GLU A 69 -11.72 9.78 3.21
N LYS A 70 -11.27 9.80 4.48
CA LYS A 70 -9.85 9.99 4.85
C LYS A 70 -8.98 8.84 4.35
N ILE A 71 -9.51 7.62 4.34
CA ILE A 71 -8.78 6.42 3.87
C ILE A 71 -8.65 6.46 2.34
N GLU A 72 -9.75 6.73 1.65
CA GLU A 72 -9.78 6.86 0.19
C GLU A 72 -8.82 7.96 -0.27
N THR A 73 -8.92 9.16 0.33
CA THR A 73 -8.01 10.29 0.03
C THR A 73 -6.55 9.93 0.28
N TRP A 74 -6.25 9.19 1.36
CA TRP A 74 -4.88 8.78 1.64
C TRP A 74 -4.36 7.80 0.57
N TYR A 75 -5.15 6.79 0.21
CA TYR A 75 -4.75 5.84 -0.83
C TYR A 75 -4.58 6.50 -2.19
N GLU A 76 -5.49 7.38 -2.62
CA GLU A 76 -5.34 8.12 -3.88
C GLU A 76 -4.01 8.88 -3.94
N ASN A 77 -3.66 9.58 -2.85
CA ASN A 77 -2.41 10.32 -2.76
C ASN A 77 -1.20 9.39 -2.71
N GLU A 78 -1.22 8.37 -1.86
CA GLU A 78 -0.09 7.47 -1.66
C GLU A 78 0.19 6.62 -2.92
N MET A 79 -0.85 6.11 -3.56
CA MET A 79 -0.74 5.34 -4.80
C MET A 79 -0.18 6.23 -5.92
N THR A 80 -0.66 7.46 -6.06
CA THR A 80 -0.13 8.44 -7.03
C THR A 80 1.33 8.79 -6.75
N ASN A 81 1.68 9.08 -5.50
CA ASN A 81 3.04 9.40 -5.08
C ASN A 81 4.03 8.26 -5.35
N GLN A 82 3.56 7.01 -5.18
CA GLN A 82 4.32 5.81 -5.48
C GLN A 82 4.18 5.33 -6.93
N THR A 83 3.72 6.21 -7.83
CA THR A 83 3.61 5.98 -9.28
C THR A 83 2.75 4.79 -9.69
N TRP A 84 1.77 4.41 -8.88
CA TRP A 84 0.72 3.49 -9.30
C TRP A 84 -0.23 4.19 -10.26
N LYS A 85 -0.77 3.44 -11.22
CA LYS A 85 -1.76 3.94 -12.18
C LYS A 85 -3.12 3.38 -11.83
N GLU A 86 -4.11 4.26 -11.69
CA GLU A 86 -5.50 3.81 -11.56
C GLU A 86 -5.93 3.12 -12.87
N LEU A 87 -6.51 1.93 -12.73
CA LEU A 87 -7.08 1.19 -13.84
C LEU A 87 -8.58 1.46 -13.96
N THR A 88 -9.32 1.21 -12.88
CA THR A 88 -10.78 1.25 -12.87
C THR A 88 -11.32 1.21 -11.43
N LYS A 89 -12.60 1.61 -11.27
CA LYS A 89 -13.38 1.41 -10.05
C LYS A 89 -14.61 0.55 -10.38
N GLN A 90 -14.71 -0.62 -9.75
CA GLN A 90 -15.81 -1.56 -9.97
C GLN A 90 -16.22 -2.19 -8.65
N SER A 91 -17.54 -2.32 -8.41
CA SER A 91 -18.09 -2.91 -7.18
C SER A 91 -17.56 -2.29 -5.87
N GLY A 92 -17.25 -0.99 -5.88
CA GLY A 92 -16.67 -0.30 -4.73
C GLY A 92 -15.16 -0.55 -4.52
N ILE A 93 -14.53 -1.36 -5.36
CA ILE A 93 -13.09 -1.62 -5.35
C ILE A 93 -12.41 -0.71 -6.38
N GLN A 94 -11.40 0.05 -5.95
CA GLN A 94 -10.53 0.82 -6.84
C GLN A 94 -9.26 0.04 -7.11
N PHE A 95 -9.00 -0.22 -8.39
CA PHE A 95 -7.86 -1.02 -8.85
C PHE A 95 -6.74 -0.14 -9.39
N TRP A 96 -5.53 -0.52 -9.02
CA TRP A 96 -4.29 0.16 -9.38
C TRP A 96 -3.29 -0.84 -9.95
N GLU A 97 -2.43 -0.37 -10.83
CA GLU A 97 -1.36 -1.16 -11.42
C GLU A 97 0.01 -0.49 -11.27
N LYS A 98 1.02 -1.29 -10.96
CA LYS A 98 2.43 -0.90 -11.07
C LYS A 98 3.26 -2.15 -11.34
N GLU A 99 4.09 -2.11 -12.39
CA GLU A 99 5.04 -3.18 -12.73
C GLU A 99 4.38 -4.57 -12.89
N ASN A 100 3.21 -4.61 -13.54
CA ASN A 100 2.37 -5.81 -13.72
C ASN A 100 1.80 -6.41 -12.43
N THR A 101 1.90 -5.70 -11.30
CA THR A 101 1.17 -6.00 -10.06
C THR A 101 -0.16 -5.24 -10.08
N ILE A 102 -1.28 -5.93 -9.83
CA ILE A 102 -2.59 -5.30 -9.63
C ILE A 102 -2.88 -5.24 -8.13
N HIS A 103 -3.31 -4.07 -7.65
CA HIS A 103 -3.72 -3.85 -6.27
C HIS A 103 -5.11 -3.23 -6.23
N GLY A 104 -6.08 -3.93 -5.65
CA GLY A 104 -7.44 -3.44 -5.42
C GLY A 104 -7.62 -3.02 -3.97
N ILE A 105 -8.27 -1.88 -3.76
CA ILE A 105 -8.59 -1.32 -2.43
C ILE A 105 -10.10 -1.08 -2.36
N GLN A 106 -10.73 -1.58 -1.31
CA GLN A 106 -12.13 -1.32 -0.99
C GLN A 106 -12.22 -0.85 0.46
N THR A 107 -12.99 0.21 0.68
CA THR A 107 -13.24 0.75 2.02
C THR A 107 -14.71 0.55 2.36
N LEU A 108 -14.99 -0.16 3.44
CA LEU A 108 -16.34 -0.36 3.97
C LEU A 108 -16.60 0.62 5.10
N THR A 109 -17.73 1.30 5.04
CA THR A 109 -18.26 2.08 6.17
C THR A 109 -18.48 1.17 7.39
N PRO A 110 -18.52 1.72 8.62
CA PRO A 110 -18.86 0.92 9.80
C PRO A 110 -20.20 0.17 9.69
N GLN A 111 -21.15 0.68 8.91
CA GLN A 111 -22.46 0.04 8.70
C GLN A 111 -22.36 -1.19 7.79
N GLU A 112 -21.60 -1.09 6.70
CA GLU A 112 -21.31 -2.20 5.78
C GLU A 112 -20.45 -3.27 6.46
N ALA A 113 -19.39 -2.85 7.14
CA ALA A 113 -18.54 -3.73 7.92
C ALA A 113 -19.30 -4.47 9.04
N GLN A 114 -20.26 -3.80 9.70
CA GLN A 114 -21.10 -4.46 10.71
C GLN A 114 -22.01 -5.52 10.09
N LYS A 115 -22.51 -5.28 8.88
CA LYS A 115 -23.39 -6.21 8.15
C LYS A 115 -22.63 -7.42 7.60
N GLU A 116 -21.45 -7.20 7.05
CA GLU A 116 -20.69 -8.23 6.31
C GLU A 116 -19.71 -8.99 7.20
N LEU A 117 -19.15 -8.32 8.20
CA LEU A 117 -18.03 -8.81 9.01
C LEU A 117 -18.31 -8.82 10.52
N ASN A 118 -19.46 -8.28 10.96
CA ASN A 118 -19.76 -8.06 12.37
C ASN A 118 -18.71 -7.17 13.09
N ILE A 119 -18.25 -6.13 12.38
CA ILE A 119 -17.26 -5.15 12.87
C ILE A 119 -17.87 -3.75 12.89
N ASN A 120 -17.88 -3.10 14.05
CA ASN A 120 -18.39 -1.74 14.21
C ASN A 120 -17.30 -0.66 14.02
N GLN A 121 -16.53 -0.77 12.94
CA GLN A 121 -15.43 0.12 12.57
C GLN A 121 -15.30 0.17 11.05
N THR A 122 -14.61 1.18 10.53
CA THR A 122 -14.29 1.23 9.10
C THR A 122 -13.32 0.09 8.78
N VAL A 123 -13.59 -0.62 7.68
CA VAL A 123 -12.78 -1.76 7.23
C VAL A 123 -12.15 -1.45 5.88
N ILE A 124 -10.90 -1.85 5.72
CA ILE A 124 -10.13 -1.74 4.47
C ILE A 124 -9.86 -3.16 3.99
N ILE A 125 -10.32 -3.48 2.80
CA ILE A 125 -10.06 -4.74 2.13
C ILE A 125 -9.06 -4.44 1.00
N THR A 126 -7.97 -5.19 0.97
CA THR A 126 -6.97 -5.10 -0.10
C THR A 126 -6.85 -6.44 -0.79
N ILE A 127 -6.73 -6.42 -2.13
CA ILE A 127 -6.41 -7.58 -2.94
C ILE A 127 -5.15 -7.28 -3.76
N THR A 128 -4.14 -8.13 -3.66
CA THR A 128 -2.91 -7.98 -4.43
C THR A 128 -2.71 -9.19 -5.33
N VAL A 129 -2.69 -8.96 -6.63
CA VAL A 129 -2.34 -9.97 -7.64
C VAL A 129 -0.89 -9.71 -8.03
N PRO A 130 0.05 -10.57 -7.63
CA PRO A 130 1.45 -10.41 -8.00
C PRO A 130 1.63 -10.61 -9.51
N PRO A 131 2.74 -10.13 -10.09
CA PRO A 131 3.06 -10.38 -11.48
C PRO A 131 3.08 -11.90 -11.73
N ILE A 132 2.46 -12.33 -12.82
CA ILE A 132 2.62 -13.71 -13.29
C ILE A 132 4.08 -13.87 -13.69
N GLN A 133 4.84 -14.65 -12.92
CA GLN A 133 6.15 -15.10 -13.33
C GLN A 133 5.93 -16.11 -14.46
N LEU A 134 6.06 -15.65 -15.71
CA LEU A 134 6.05 -16.49 -16.91
C LEU A 134 7.34 -17.31 -17.01
#